data_AF-A0A955U447-F1
#
_entry.id   AF-A0A955U447-F1
#
_cell.length_a   1.000
_cell.length_b   1.000
_cell.length_c   1.000
_cell.angle_alpha   90.00
_cell.angle_beta   90.00
_cell.angle_gamma   90.00
#
_symmetry.space_group_name_H-M   'P 1'
#
loop_
_entity.id
_entity.type
_entity.pdbx_description
1 polymer ?
#
loop_
_entity_poly.entity_id
_entity_poly.type
_entity_poly.pdbx_seq_one_letter_code
_entity_poly.pdbx_strand_id
1 'polypeptide(L)'
;LEALGDDPRVLAWLLAAFESPMFSAETTRPFWRVALARTEALADGGTAGAAEALAPGMVSRIPTAVGEWLGNQLAKLAKRLAARTFPDPEGLEALETGLRAVIADAVVDDAPAVSEEALVEAVWADPTSDGPRLVLQDFLLERADPWGELIALGFSDADPDRQTQLTRELRSRILGPLAAAADQFVVRRGFPDDVTLWRNKASVPKTVGLPAWSTVRVLRVPSWPDESYAPDRRIARALREIVAHDVMVCLEEVHGIADVALDVVLQGGERRWRSLTVRVGRELPTGWVERLHHLPHLRDLGIRLWGGDGAIRDALAAAGLRLDVLRVVSALPPADWMELADAAGVRRLEHTALGYKGARTVMTRDRGVLA
;
A
#
# COMPACT_ATOMS: atom_id res chain seq x y z
N LEU A 1 -25.64 -19.00 6.20
CA LEU A 1 -25.43 -19.25 7.64
C LEU A 1 -24.36 -20.30 7.87
N GLU A 2 -24.44 -21.47 7.23
CA GLU A 2 -23.44 -22.55 7.38
C GLU A 2 -22.02 -22.16 6.98
N ALA A 3 -21.87 -21.36 5.92
CA ALA A 3 -20.56 -20.89 5.44
C ALA A 3 -19.84 -19.89 6.37
N LEU A 4 -20.51 -19.37 7.41
CA LEU A 4 -19.95 -18.32 8.27
C LEU A 4 -19.02 -18.85 9.38
N GLY A 5 -18.92 -20.18 9.57
CA GLY A 5 -18.05 -20.76 10.60
C GLY A 5 -18.42 -20.35 12.02
N ASP A 6 -17.64 -20.77 13.02
CA ASP A 6 -17.95 -20.61 14.46
C ASP A 6 -17.63 -19.21 15.01
N ASP A 7 -17.96 -18.17 14.24
CA ASP A 7 -17.73 -16.77 14.60
C ASP A 7 -18.77 -16.30 15.64
N PRO A 8 -18.36 -15.82 16.84
CA PRO A 8 -19.27 -15.37 17.89
C PRO A 8 -20.15 -14.18 17.47
N ARG A 9 -19.74 -13.39 16.46
CA ARG A 9 -20.54 -12.29 15.91
C ARG A 9 -21.81 -12.79 15.22
N VAL A 10 -21.80 -14.03 14.73
CA VAL A 10 -22.98 -14.67 14.11
C VAL A 10 -24.06 -14.93 15.15
N LEU A 11 -23.71 -15.32 16.38
CA LEU A 11 -24.67 -15.51 17.47
C LEU A 11 -25.36 -14.19 17.82
N ALA A 12 -24.59 -13.12 18.01
CA ALA A 12 -25.13 -11.78 18.28
C ALA A 12 -26.10 -11.31 17.18
N TRP A 13 -25.71 -11.50 15.91
CA TRP A 13 -26.58 -11.18 14.77
C TRP A 13 -27.87 -12.03 14.74
N LEU A 14 -27.79 -13.34 15.04
CA LEU A 14 -28.96 -14.23 15.09
C LEU A 14 -29.93 -13.83 16.20
N LEU A 15 -29.44 -13.47 17.39
CA LEU A 15 -30.26 -12.99 18.49
C LEU A 15 -30.97 -11.67 18.13
N ALA A 16 -30.26 -10.73 17.50
CA ALA A 16 -30.86 -9.51 16.98
C ALA A 16 -31.92 -9.78 15.90
N ALA A 17 -31.70 -10.79 15.04
CA ALA A 17 -32.67 -11.21 14.03
C ALA A 17 -33.93 -11.83 14.64
N PHE A 18 -33.85 -12.51 15.79
CA PHE A 18 -35.03 -12.95 16.54
C PHE A 18 -35.74 -11.78 17.24
N GLU A 19 -34.99 -10.80 17.76
CA GLU A 19 -35.54 -9.62 18.40
C GLU A 19 -36.31 -8.72 17.41
N SER A 20 -35.81 -8.62 16.18
CA SER A 20 -36.42 -7.86 15.07
C SER A 20 -36.56 -8.73 13.81
N PRO A 21 -37.60 -9.59 13.74
CA PRO A 21 -37.73 -10.56 12.66
C PRO A 21 -37.97 -9.91 11.31
N MET A 22 -37.04 -10.13 10.38
CA MET A 22 -37.14 -9.62 9.00
C MET A 22 -38.12 -10.40 8.10
N PHE A 23 -38.55 -11.59 8.53
CA PHE A 23 -39.42 -12.49 7.76
C PHE A 23 -40.59 -13.03 8.60
N SER A 24 -41.81 -12.91 8.07
CA SER A 24 -43.06 -13.28 8.76
C SER A 24 -43.91 -14.33 8.03
N ALA A 25 -43.60 -14.62 6.77
CA ALA A 25 -44.37 -15.54 5.93
C ALA A 25 -44.11 -17.01 6.27
N GLU A 26 -45.12 -17.88 6.12
CA GLU A 26 -45.01 -19.31 6.44
C GLU A 26 -43.90 -20.04 5.67
N THR A 27 -43.64 -19.61 4.43
CA THR A 27 -42.55 -20.10 3.58
C THR A 27 -41.15 -19.86 4.15
N THR A 28 -41.00 -19.01 5.18
CA THR A 28 -39.70 -18.68 5.80
C THR A 28 -39.31 -19.59 6.97
N ARG A 29 -40.18 -20.53 7.37
CA ARG A 29 -39.87 -21.53 8.42
C ARG A 29 -38.54 -22.29 8.20
N PRO A 30 -38.14 -22.68 6.96
CA PRO A 30 -36.84 -23.32 6.74
C PRO A 30 -35.64 -22.46 7.17
N PHE A 31 -35.67 -21.15 6.88
CA PHE A 31 -34.64 -20.22 7.32
C PHE A 31 -34.53 -20.17 8.84
N TRP A 32 -35.67 -20.02 9.53
CA TRP A 32 -35.70 -19.95 11.00
C TRP A 32 -35.22 -21.23 11.68
N ARG A 33 -35.44 -22.41 11.06
CA ARG A 33 -34.87 -23.67 11.57
C ARG A 33 -33.34 -23.67 11.51
N VAL A 34 -32.76 -23.20 10.41
CA VAL A 34 -31.31 -23.08 10.28
C VAL A 34 -30.76 -22.04 11.27
N ALA A 35 -31.45 -20.92 11.45
CA ALA A 35 -31.10 -19.90 12.44
C ALA A 35 -31.08 -20.47 13.87
N LEU A 36 -32.16 -21.15 14.28
CA LEU A 36 -32.25 -21.78 15.61
C LEU A 36 -31.18 -22.84 15.83
N ALA A 37 -30.94 -23.72 14.85
CA ALA A 37 -29.89 -24.72 14.94
C ALA A 37 -28.50 -24.09 15.06
N ARG A 38 -28.26 -22.97 14.35
CA ARG A 38 -26.99 -22.25 14.43
C ARG A 38 -26.82 -21.54 15.76
N THR A 39 -27.87 -20.92 16.30
CA THR A 39 -27.88 -20.34 17.65
C THR A 39 -27.57 -21.41 18.70
N GLU A 40 -28.13 -22.61 18.58
CA GLU A 40 -27.83 -23.72 19.50
C GLU A 40 -26.38 -24.21 19.40
N ALA A 41 -25.80 -24.22 18.20
CA ALA A 41 -24.41 -24.62 17.99
C ALA A 41 -23.41 -23.61 18.55
N LEU A 42 -23.73 -22.31 18.48
CA LEU A 42 -22.86 -21.21 18.93
C LEU A 42 -23.13 -20.74 20.36
N ALA A 43 -24.17 -21.28 21.01
CA ALA A 43 -24.67 -20.77 22.28
C ALA A 43 -23.60 -20.70 23.37
N ASP A 44 -23.63 -19.60 24.11
CA ASP A 44 -22.87 -19.36 25.34
C ASP A 44 -23.80 -19.36 26.58
N GLY A 45 -23.23 -19.09 27.75
CA GLY A 45 -23.98 -19.05 29.02
C GLY A 45 -25.11 -18.01 29.05
N GLY A 46 -25.03 -16.94 28.25
CA GLY A 46 -26.07 -15.91 28.18
C GLY A 46 -27.21 -16.23 27.21
N THR A 47 -26.97 -17.15 26.26
CA THR A 47 -27.91 -17.44 25.17
C THR A 47 -29.22 -18.03 25.66
N ALA A 48 -29.19 -18.83 26.74
CA ALA A 48 -30.40 -19.42 27.34
C ALA A 48 -31.39 -18.34 27.81
N GLY A 49 -30.89 -17.36 28.58
CA GLY A 49 -31.71 -16.25 29.09
C GLY A 49 -32.24 -15.34 27.99
N ALA A 50 -31.42 -15.06 26.96
CA ALA A 50 -31.85 -14.28 25.80
C ALA A 50 -32.99 -14.98 25.02
N ALA A 51 -32.86 -16.29 24.76
CA ALA A 51 -33.90 -17.06 24.08
C ALA A 51 -35.19 -17.15 24.91
N GLU A 52 -35.08 -17.29 26.24
CA GLU A 52 -36.21 -17.28 27.16
C GLU A 52 -36.95 -15.93 27.16
N ALA A 53 -36.21 -14.81 27.23
CA ALA A 53 -36.79 -13.47 27.20
C ALA A 53 -37.50 -13.14 25.89
N LEU A 54 -36.99 -13.64 24.75
CA LEU A 54 -37.56 -13.39 23.43
C LEU A 54 -38.83 -14.20 23.15
N ALA A 55 -38.94 -15.43 23.68
CA ALA A 55 -40.00 -16.37 23.33
C ALA A 55 -41.44 -15.83 23.51
N PRO A 56 -41.82 -15.19 24.64
CA PRO A 56 -43.19 -14.72 24.85
C PRO A 56 -43.62 -13.62 23.87
N GLY A 57 -42.68 -12.82 23.39
CA GLY A 57 -42.97 -11.66 22.54
C GLY A 57 -42.98 -11.95 21.04
N MET A 58 -42.79 -13.19 20.60
CA MET A 58 -42.72 -13.50 19.17
C MET A 58 -44.06 -13.37 18.44
N VAL A 59 -45.18 -13.71 19.10
CA VAL A 59 -46.52 -13.55 18.52
C VAL A 59 -46.84 -12.08 18.26
N SER A 60 -46.44 -11.18 19.16
CA SER A 60 -46.65 -9.73 18.98
C SER A 60 -45.79 -9.16 17.85
N ARG A 61 -44.56 -9.68 17.66
CA ARG A 61 -43.65 -9.24 16.58
C ARG A 61 -44.03 -9.82 15.22
N ILE A 62 -44.56 -11.04 15.20
CA ILE A 62 -45.00 -11.74 13.99
C ILE A 62 -46.41 -12.28 14.26
N PRO A 63 -47.49 -11.53 13.95
CA PRO A 63 -48.87 -11.93 14.26
C PRO A 63 -49.41 -12.97 13.27
N THR A 64 -48.68 -14.09 13.13
CA THR A 64 -49.00 -15.21 12.24
C THR A 64 -48.66 -16.54 12.94
N ALA A 65 -49.06 -17.66 12.34
CA ALA A 65 -48.68 -19.00 12.81
C ALA A 65 -47.16 -19.26 12.80
N VAL A 66 -46.36 -18.39 12.16
CA VAL A 66 -44.89 -18.45 12.23
C VAL A 66 -44.39 -17.86 13.55
N GLY A 67 -44.95 -16.74 14.02
CA GLY A 67 -44.55 -16.12 15.29
C GLY A 67 -44.82 -17.02 16.49
N GLU A 68 -45.99 -17.65 16.53
CA GLU A 68 -46.32 -18.65 17.56
C GLU A 68 -45.37 -19.86 17.50
N TRP A 69 -45.13 -20.38 16.30
CA TRP A 69 -44.19 -21.48 16.11
C TRP A 69 -42.77 -21.11 16.57
N LEU A 70 -42.28 -19.92 16.20
CA LEU A 70 -40.94 -19.45 16.52
C LEU A 70 -40.76 -19.20 18.03
N GLY A 71 -41.75 -18.58 18.68
CA GLY A 71 -41.77 -18.41 20.14
C GLY A 71 -41.67 -19.75 20.88
N ASN A 72 -42.43 -20.75 20.43
CA ASN A 72 -42.36 -22.11 20.98
C ASN A 72 -40.99 -22.78 20.77
N GLN A 73 -40.32 -22.54 19.63
CA GLN A 73 -38.98 -23.06 19.39
C GLN A 73 -37.91 -22.38 20.26
N LEU A 74 -38.00 -21.05 20.44
CA LEU A 74 -37.10 -20.30 21.33
C LEU A 74 -37.23 -20.75 22.78
N ALA A 75 -38.46 -20.97 23.28
CA ALA A 75 -38.68 -21.52 24.62
C ALA A 75 -38.07 -22.92 24.79
N LYS A 76 -38.20 -23.78 23.77
CA LYS A 76 -37.57 -25.11 23.77
C LYS A 76 -36.05 -25.03 23.72
N LEU A 77 -35.50 -24.10 22.93
CA LEU A 77 -34.06 -23.86 22.85
C LEU A 77 -33.52 -23.39 24.19
N ALA A 78 -34.15 -22.39 24.81
CA ALA A 78 -33.78 -21.89 26.13
C ALA A 78 -33.69 -23.01 27.17
N LYS A 79 -34.69 -23.90 27.21
CA LYS A 79 -34.68 -25.07 28.11
C LYS A 79 -33.53 -26.04 27.83
N ARG A 80 -33.19 -26.29 26.56
CA ARG A 80 -32.05 -27.16 26.19
C ARG A 80 -30.72 -26.52 26.57
N LEU A 81 -30.58 -25.21 26.35
CA LEU A 81 -29.37 -24.47 26.69
C LEU A 81 -29.18 -24.33 28.21
N ALA A 82 -30.24 -24.08 28.97
CA ALA A 82 -30.18 -24.05 30.43
C ALA A 82 -29.77 -25.39 31.07
N ALA A 83 -30.00 -26.50 30.37
CA ALA A 83 -29.53 -27.82 30.79
C ALA A 83 -28.07 -28.11 30.39
N ARG A 84 -27.45 -27.30 29.52
CA ARG A 84 -26.03 -27.42 29.20
C ARG A 84 -25.21 -26.80 30.32
N THR A 85 -24.14 -27.48 30.69
CA THR A 85 -23.13 -26.93 31.59
C THR A 85 -22.22 -26.03 30.77
N PHE A 86 -22.22 -24.73 31.07
CA PHE A 86 -21.23 -23.80 30.57
C PHE A 86 -20.10 -23.68 31.62
N PRO A 87 -18.87 -23.32 31.20
CA PRO A 87 -17.80 -23.01 32.15
C PRO A 87 -18.29 -21.96 33.16
N ASP A 88 -18.02 -22.23 34.44
CA ASP A 88 -18.43 -21.36 35.54
C ASP A 88 -17.79 -19.96 35.37
N PRO A 89 -18.55 -18.86 35.49
CA PRO A 89 -18.00 -17.51 35.55
C PRO A 89 -16.86 -17.33 36.59
N GLU A 90 -16.84 -18.07 37.69
CA GLU A 90 -15.70 -18.04 38.64
C GLU A 90 -14.39 -18.49 37.98
N GLY A 91 -14.46 -19.45 37.05
CA GLY A 91 -13.30 -19.89 36.27
C GLY A 91 -12.79 -18.82 35.29
N LEU A 92 -13.68 -17.94 34.82
CA LEU A 92 -13.33 -16.80 33.97
C LEU A 92 -12.67 -15.68 34.77
N GLU A 93 -13.15 -15.38 35.98
CA GLU A 93 -12.49 -14.41 36.87
C GLU A 93 -11.08 -14.86 37.27
N ALA A 94 -10.88 -16.15 37.54
CA ALA A 94 -9.56 -16.70 37.81
C ALA A 94 -8.63 -16.60 36.59
N LEU A 95 -9.16 -16.86 35.38
CA LEU A 95 -8.43 -16.69 34.12
C LEU A 95 -8.09 -15.23 33.83
N GLU A 96 -9.02 -14.31 34.05
CA GLU A 96 -8.80 -12.87 33.88
C GLU A 96 -7.77 -12.36 34.89
N THR A 97 -7.88 -12.78 36.16
CA THR A 97 -6.90 -12.46 37.20
C THR A 97 -5.52 -13.00 36.85
N GLY A 98 -5.43 -14.25 36.40
CA GLY A 98 -4.18 -14.86 35.94
C GLY A 98 -3.58 -14.14 34.75
N LEU A 99 -4.40 -13.75 33.76
CA LEU A 99 -3.94 -13.02 32.59
C LEU A 99 -3.45 -11.62 32.97
N ARG A 100 -4.17 -10.90 33.85
CA ARG A 100 -3.72 -9.60 34.37
C ARG A 100 -2.40 -9.71 35.12
N ALA A 101 -2.21 -10.76 35.91
CA ALA A 101 -0.94 -10.99 36.60
C ALA A 101 0.21 -11.27 35.63
N VAL A 102 -0.03 -12.07 34.58
CA VAL A 102 0.97 -12.32 33.52
C VAL A 102 1.30 -11.04 32.75
N ILE A 103 0.31 -10.21 32.45
CA ILE A 103 0.53 -8.91 31.79
C ILE A 103 1.31 -7.97 32.71
N ALA A 104 0.96 -7.89 33.99
CA ALA A 104 1.66 -7.05 34.95
C ALA A 104 3.13 -7.48 35.16
N ASP A 105 3.41 -8.79 35.14
CA ASP A 105 4.78 -9.32 35.23
C ASP A 105 5.57 -9.09 33.91
N ALA A 106 4.88 -9.08 32.78
CA ALA A 106 5.47 -8.82 31.46
C ALA A 106 5.71 -7.32 31.19
N VAL A 107 4.92 -6.43 31.82
CA VAL A 107 5.12 -4.98 31.76
C VAL A 107 6.21 -4.62 32.78
N VAL A 108 7.46 -4.77 32.35
CA VAL A 108 8.62 -4.32 33.12
C VAL A 108 8.56 -2.79 33.19
N ASP A 109 8.33 -2.24 34.39
CA ASP A 109 8.27 -0.80 34.72
C ASP A 109 9.55 0.00 34.39
N ASP A 110 10.56 -0.64 33.80
CA ASP A 110 11.89 -0.10 33.55
C ASP A 110 12.30 -0.15 32.07
N ALA A 111 11.33 -0.33 31.16
CA ALA A 111 11.60 -0.14 29.74
C ALA A 111 12.09 1.32 29.55
N PRO A 112 13.33 1.52 29.06
CA PRO A 112 13.86 2.87 28.88
C PRO A 112 12.89 3.65 28.01
N ALA A 113 12.56 4.88 28.43
CA ALA A 113 11.64 5.74 27.71
C ALA A 113 12.02 5.77 26.24
N VAL A 114 11.20 5.12 25.40
CA VAL A 114 11.49 5.00 23.97
C VAL A 114 11.38 6.40 23.37
N SER A 115 12.47 6.89 22.78
CA SER A 115 12.49 8.21 22.16
C SER A 115 11.85 8.16 20.77
N GLU A 116 11.39 9.32 20.29
CA GLU A 116 10.87 9.45 18.92
C GLU A 116 11.92 9.02 17.89
N GLU A 117 13.18 9.40 18.10
CA GLU A 117 14.28 9.08 17.20
C GLU A 117 14.48 7.56 17.08
N ALA A 118 14.40 6.82 18.19
CA ALA A 118 14.52 5.37 18.17
C ALA A 118 13.36 4.71 17.39
N LEU A 119 12.15 5.25 17.50
CA LEU A 119 10.99 4.77 16.73
C LEU A 119 11.12 5.09 15.24
N VAL A 120 11.62 6.27 14.88
CA VAL A 120 11.91 6.64 13.49
C VAL A 120 13.00 5.75 12.89
N GLU A 121 14.08 5.49 13.65
CA GLU A 121 15.14 4.56 13.24
C GLU A 121 14.61 3.13 13.04
N ALA A 122 13.67 2.68 13.89
CA ALA A 122 13.03 1.38 13.70
C ALA A 122 12.22 1.30 12.40
N VAL A 123 11.56 2.39 11.98
CA VAL A 123 10.90 2.46 10.66
C VAL A 123 11.94 2.39 9.53
N TRP A 124 13.09 3.04 9.66
CA TRP A 124 14.14 2.98 8.63
C TRP A 124 14.83 1.61 8.57
N ALA A 125 14.91 0.89 9.68
CA ALA A 125 15.48 -0.45 9.74
C ALA A 125 14.59 -1.50 9.05
N ASP A 126 13.25 -1.36 9.16
CA ASP A 126 12.29 -2.18 8.44
C ASP A 126 11.20 -1.31 7.77
N PRO A 127 11.53 -0.69 6.63
CA PRO A 127 10.63 0.23 5.95
C PRO A 127 9.47 -0.49 5.25
N THR A 128 9.45 -1.82 5.21
CA THR A 128 8.33 -2.57 4.61
C THR A 128 7.29 -3.00 5.63
N SER A 129 7.65 -3.03 6.91
CA SER A 129 6.74 -3.37 8.00
C SER A 129 5.90 -2.19 8.45
N ASP A 130 4.62 -2.45 8.68
CA ASP A 130 3.70 -1.48 9.24
C ASP A 130 3.80 -1.41 10.77
N GLY A 131 4.34 -2.44 11.42
CA GLY A 131 4.48 -2.51 12.88
C GLY A 131 5.20 -1.28 13.48
N PRO A 132 6.45 -0.99 13.09
CA PRO A 132 7.18 0.18 13.60
C PRO A 132 6.46 1.51 13.36
N ARG A 133 5.72 1.63 12.24
CA ARG A 133 4.96 2.84 11.91
C ARG A 133 3.75 3.04 12.81
N LEU A 134 3.04 1.97 13.12
CA LEU A 134 1.89 1.99 14.04
C LEU A 134 2.35 2.32 15.46
N VAL A 135 3.48 1.78 15.91
CA VAL A 135 4.06 2.14 17.22
C VAL A 135 4.45 3.63 17.26
N LEU A 136 5.09 4.15 16.22
CA LEU A 136 5.40 5.59 16.12
C LEU A 136 4.12 6.45 16.07
N GLN A 137 3.10 6.01 15.33
CA GLN A 137 1.80 6.68 15.26
C GLN A 137 1.17 6.82 16.65
N ASP A 138 1.05 5.73 17.39
CA ASP A 138 0.43 5.72 18.72
C ASP A 138 1.23 6.62 19.69
N PHE A 139 2.56 6.49 19.69
CA PHE A 139 3.46 7.34 20.49
C PHE A 139 3.27 8.84 20.22
N LEU A 140 3.11 9.22 18.95
CA LEU A 140 2.91 10.62 18.55
C LEU A 140 1.49 11.10 18.88
N LEU A 141 0.47 10.26 18.68
CA LEU A 141 -0.93 10.61 18.96
C LEU A 141 -1.20 10.83 20.46
N GLU A 142 -0.60 10.03 21.35
CA GLU A 142 -0.69 10.23 22.81
C GLU A 142 -0.17 11.61 23.24
N ARG A 143 0.74 12.19 22.46
CA ARG A 143 1.34 13.50 22.70
C ARG A 143 0.63 14.62 21.94
N ALA A 144 -0.48 14.31 21.27
CA ALA A 144 -1.19 15.20 20.35
C ALA A 144 -0.27 15.78 19.26
N ASP A 145 0.72 15.01 18.80
CA ASP A 145 1.62 15.42 17.75
C ASP A 145 0.98 15.24 16.36
N PRO A 146 0.95 16.29 15.52
CA PRO A 146 0.32 16.23 14.20
C PRO A 146 0.96 15.22 13.23
N TRP A 147 2.19 14.76 13.47
CA TRP A 147 2.79 13.71 12.65
C TRP A 147 2.13 12.34 12.91
N GLY A 148 1.65 12.08 14.12
CA GLY A 148 0.84 10.90 14.43
C GLY A 148 -0.46 10.88 13.64
N GLU A 149 -1.16 12.02 13.55
CA GLU A 149 -2.35 12.20 12.72
C GLU A 149 -2.04 11.90 11.25
N LEU A 150 -0.92 12.42 10.73
CA LEU A 150 -0.52 12.19 9.33
C LEU A 150 -0.26 10.70 9.03
N ILE A 151 0.36 9.96 9.95
CA ILE A 151 0.56 8.51 9.78
C ILE A 151 -0.79 7.79 9.77
N ALA A 152 -1.70 8.14 10.69
CA ALA A 152 -3.04 7.57 10.77
C ALA A 152 -3.87 7.74 9.48
N LEU A 153 -3.85 8.95 8.91
CA LEU A 153 -4.53 9.23 7.64
C LEU A 153 -3.94 8.40 6.50
N GLY A 154 -2.60 8.24 6.47
CA GLY A 154 -1.92 7.42 5.46
C GLY A 154 -2.19 5.91 5.53
N PHE A 155 -2.85 5.41 6.59
CA PHE A 155 -3.33 4.02 6.70
C PHE A 155 -4.81 3.86 6.34
N SER A 156 -5.61 4.91 6.53
CA SER A 156 -7.06 4.87 6.29
C SER A 156 -7.46 5.46 4.93
N ASP A 157 -6.54 6.14 4.24
CA ASP A 157 -6.80 6.97 3.06
C ASP A 157 -7.96 7.97 3.29
N ALA A 158 -8.17 8.35 4.55
CA ALA A 158 -9.16 9.33 4.96
C ALA A 158 -8.62 10.75 4.78
N ASP A 159 -9.50 11.69 4.42
CA ASP A 159 -9.25 13.14 4.35
C ASP A 159 -7.93 13.54 3.64
N PRO A 160 -7.88 13.44 2.29
CA PRO A 160 -6.69 13.78 1.50
C PRO A 160 -6.30 15.26 1.61
N ASP A 161 -7.26 16.15 1.88
CA ASP A 161 -7.01 17.58 2.05
C ASP A 161 -6.24 17.83 3.36
N ARG A 162 -6.67 17.18 4.45
CA ARG A 162 -5.96 17.22 5.72
C ARG A 162 -4.57 16.61 5.64
N GLN A 163 -4.42 15.47 4.95
CA GLN A 163 -3.11 14.85 4.71
C GLN A 163 -2.17 15.78 3.94
N THR A 164 -2.69 16.47 2.91
CA THR A 164 -1.93 17.45 2.12
C THR A 164 -1.50 18.65 2.97
N GLN A 165 -2.41 19.16 3.81
CA GLN A 165 -2.12 20.23 4.75
C GLN A 165 -0.99 19.85 5.71
N LEU A 166 -1.13 18.71 6.41
CA LEU A 166 -0.15 18.22 7.38
C LEU A 166 1.21 17.95 6.73
N THR A 167 1.24 17.36 5.53
CA THR A 167 2.47 17.12 4.77
C THR A 167 3.24 18.42 4.50
N ARG A 168 2.52 19.51 4.20
CA ARG A 168 3.13 20.82 3.98
C ARG A 168 3.68 21.42 5.27
N GLU A 169 2.91 21.35 6.36
CA GLU A 169 3.30 21.87 7.69
C GLU A 169 4.50 21.13 8.27
N LEU A 170 4.52 19.79 8.14
CA LEU A 170 5.53 18.91 8.73
C LEU A 170 6.70 18.59 7.79
N ARG A 171 6.78 19.25 6.62
CA ARG A 171 7.75 18.95 5.57
C ARG A 171 9.17 18.74 6.06
N SER A 172 9.69 19.66 6.88
CA SER A 172 11.08 19.59 7.35
C SER A 172 11.33 18.44 8.31
N ARG A 173 10.33 18.05 9.09
CA ARG A 173 10.43 16.95 10.07
C ARG A 173 10.35 15.60 9.35
N ILE A 174 9.37 15.44 8.45
CA ILE A 174 9.15 14.18 7.70
C ILE A 174 10.34 13.87 6.79
N LEU A 175 10.85 14.87 6.06
CA LEU A 175 12.03 14.69 5.20
C LEU A 175 13.31 14.51 6.02
N GLY A 176 13.34 15.08 7.23
CA GLY A 176 14.50 15.07 8.11
C GLY A 176 15.79 15.43 7.36
N PRO A 177 16.82 14.56 7.41
CA PRO A 177 18.07 14.75 6.67
C PRO A 177 17.95 14.92 5.14
N LEU A 178 16.88 14.41 4.52
CA LEU A 178 16.64 14.52 3.07
C LEU A 178 16.15 15.92 2.65
N ALA A 179 15.71 16.76 3.59
CA ALA A 179 15.13 18.08 3.31
C ALA A 179 16.08 19.02 2.54
N ALA A 180 17.39 18.78 2.64
CA ALA A 180 18.41 19.53 1.92
C ALA A 180 18.45 19.20 0.42
N ALA A 181 18.10 17.97 0.02
CA ALA A 181 18.19 17.47 -1.36
C ALA A 181 16.83 17.41 -2.06
N ALA A 182 15.76 17.13 -1.32
CA ALA A 182 14.41 16.95 -1.84
C ALA A 182 13.72 18.30 -2.17
N ASP A 183 13.26 18.44 -3.41
CA ASP A 183 12.48 19.59 -3.90
C ASP A 183 10.97 19.35 -3.78
N GLN A 184 10.51 18.18 -4.21
CA GLN A 184 9.13 17.74 -4.04
C GLN A 184 9.13 16.33 -3.45
N PHE A 185 8.08 15.99 -2.73
CA PHE A 185 7.91 14.65 -2.20
C PHE A 185 6.44 14.32 -2.02
N VAL A 186 6.12 13.03 -2.07
CA VAL A 186 4.82 12.47 -1.69
C VAL A 186 5.03 11.65 -0.42
N VAL A 187 4.06 11.74 0.49
CA VAL A 187 4.07 10.99 1.74
C VAL A 187 3.16 9.77 1.62
N ARG A 188 3.68 8.62 2.04
CA ARG A 188 2.91 7.38 2.23
C ARG A 188 3.11 6.90 3.66
N ARG A 189 2.02 6.62 4.38
CA ARG A 189 2.05 6.15 5.78
C ARG A 189 2.96 7.02 6.66
N GLY A 190 2.93 8.34 6.44
CA GLY A 190 3.70 9.34 7.19
C GLY A 190 5.19 9.52 6.83
N PHE A 191 5.72 8.80 5.85
CA PHE A 191 7.13 8.91 5.41
C PHE A 191 7.27 9.27 3.93
N PRO A 192 8.43 9.80 3.48
CA PRO A 192 8.70 10.05 2.07
C PRO A 192 8.66 8.76 1.24
N ASP A 193 7.87 8.77 0.17
CA ASP A 193 7.64 7.63 -0.73
C ASP A 193 8.11 7.92 -2.16
N ASP A 194 7.67 9.05 -2.71
CA ASP A 194 8.17 9.62 -3.97
C ASP A 194 9.00 10.85 -3.63
N VAL A 195 10.23 10.92 -4.09
CA VAL A 195 11.14 12.06 -3.85
C VAL A 195 11.66 12.58 -5.17
N THR A 196 11.42 13.86 -5.41
CA THR A 196 12.04 14.61 -6.50
C THR A 196 13.28 15.35 -5.99
N LEU A 197 14.44 15.06 -6.56
CA LEU A 197 15.72 15.69 -6.22
C LEU A 197 15.91 16.98 -7.00
N TRP A 198 15.85 18.17 -6.37
CA TRP A 198 16.42 19.41 -6.95
C TRP A 198 16.32 20.66 -6.06
N ARG A 199 16.45 20.58 -4.73
CA ARG A 199 16.45 21.85 -3.96
C ARG A 199 17.81 22.56 -4.04
N ASN A 200 18.90 21.80 -3.96
CA ASN A 200 20.26 22.28 -4.04
C ASN A 200 21.18 21.18 -4.59
N LYS A 201 21.80 21.41 -5.74
CA LYS A 201 22.70 20.44 -6.38
C LYS A 201 23.85 20.00 -5.48
N ALA A 202 24.34 20.90 -4.62
CA ALA A 202 25.48 20.65 -3.74
C ALA A 202 25.11 19.82 -2.49
N SER A 203 23.83 19.63 -2.17
CA SER A 203 23.40 18.85 -1.01
C SER A 203 23.18 17.37 -1.33
N VAL A 204 22.87 17.01 -2.58
CA VAL A 204 22.61 15.62 -2.99
C VAL A 204 23.75 14.66 -2.61
N PRO A 205 25.04 14.99 -2.81
CA PRO A 205 26.12 14.10 -2.37
C PRO A 205 26.16 13.86 -0.85
N LYS A 206 25.63 14.80 -0.05
CA LYS A 206 25.61 14.68 1.42
C LYS A 206 24.49 13.77 1.92
N THR A 207 23.55 13.39 1.04
CA THR A 207 22.46 12.50 1.41
C THR A 207 22.72 11.04 1.07
N VAL A 208 23.83 10.72 0.41
CA VAL A 208 24.22 9.33 0.10
C VAL A 208 24.30 8.52 1.40
N GLY A 209 23.62 7.37 1.44
CA GLY A 209 23.67 6.43 2.55
C GLY A 209 22.84 6.80 3.79
N LEU A 210 22.10 7.92 3.76
CA LEU A 210 21.21 8.27 4.88
C LEU A 210 20.08 7.22 5.04
N PRO A 211 19.78 6.74 6.26
CA PRO A 211 18.74 5.74 6.48
C PRO A 211 17.34 6.16 6.02
N ALA A 212 17.03 7.46 6.01
CA ALA A 212 15.76 8.00 5.54
C ALA A 212 15.43 7.66 4.07
N TRP A 213 16.45 7.29 3.27
CA TRP A 213 16.24 6.79 1.90
C TRP A 213 15.54 5.44 1.84
N SER A 214 15.53 4.67 2.93
CA SER A 214 14.96 3.33 3.01
C SER A 214 13.46 3.26 2.75
N THR A 215 12.73 4.35 2.97
CA THR A 215 11.29 4.42 2.71
C THR A 215 10.95 4.86 1.27
N VAL A 216 11.93 5.38 0.52
CA VAL A 216 11.70 5.96 -0.80
C VAL A 216 11.55 4.86 -1.84
N ARG A 217 10.35 4.80 -2.44
CA ARG A 217 9.99 3.88 -3.52
C ARG A 217 10.24 4.45 -4.91
N VAL A 218 10.04 5.76 -5.05
CA VAL A 218 10.15 6.46 -6.33
C VAL A 218 11.16 7.59 -6.21
N LEU A 219 12.20 7.56 -7.04
CA LEU A 219 13.20 8.63 -7.11
C LEU A 219 13.08 9.36 -8.46
N ARG A 220 12.75 10.65 -8.42
CA ARG A 220 12.67 11.49 -9.61
C ARG A 220 13.84 12.47 -9.65
N VAL A 221 14.53 12.46 -10.78
CA VAL A 221 15.47 13.50 -11.15
C VAL A 221 14.77 14.34 -12.21
N PRO A 222 14.36 15.58 -11.92
CA PRO A 222 13.69 16.42 -12.89
C PRO A 222 14.46 16.47 -14.20
N SER A 223 13.73 16.63 -15.31
CA SER A 223 14.38 16.77 -16.59
C SER A 223 15.13 18.10 -16.65
N TRP A 224 16.41 18.02 -16.96
CA TRP A 224 17.27 19.19 -17.10
C TRP A 224 16.71 20.11 -18.17
N PRO A 225 16.47 21.39 -17.85
CA PRO A 225 15.72 22.29 -18.74
C PRO A 225 16.47 22.65 -20.03
N ASP A 226 17.69 22.15 -20.27
CA ASP A 226 18.45 22.53 -21.46
C ASP A 226 19.42 21.45 -21.98
N GLU A 227 19.59 21.42 -23.31
CA GLU A 227 20.51 20.55 -24.07
C GLU A 227 21.99 20.80 -23.72
N SER A 228 22.29 21.97 -23.15
CA SER A 228 23.64 22.48 -22.90
C SER A 228 24.18 22.13 -21.50
N TYR A 229 23.36 21.59 -20.60
CA TYR A 229 23.81 21.16 -19.28
C TYR A 229 24.03 19.64 -19.26
N ALA A 230 25.27 19.25 -19.58
CA ALA A 230 25.78 17.97 -19.06
C ALA A 230 25.56 17.97 -17.54
N PRO A 231 24.97 16.92 -16.96
CA PRO A 231 24.79 16.87 -15.53
C PRO A 231 26.14 17.09 -14.86
N ASP A 232 26.16 17.93 -13.82
CA ASP A 232 27.35 18.07 -12.98
C ASP A 232 27.81 16.65 -12.62
N ARG A 233 29.03 16.29 -13.01
CA ARG A 233 29.59 14.94 -12.81
C ARG A 233 29.47 14.51 -11.35
N ARG A 234 29.47 15.47 -10.42
CA ARG A 234 29.27 15.22 -8.98
C ARG A 234 27.85 14.73 -8.68
N ILE A 235 26.84 15.28 -9.33
CA ILE A 235 25.44 14.86 -9.15
C ILE A 235 25.20 13.53 -9.83
N ALA A 236 25.71 13.34 -11.05
CA ALA A 236 25.67 12.04 -11.72
C ALA A 236 26.27 10.94 -10.85
N ARG A 237 27.44 11.21 -10.25
CA ARG A 237 28.10 10.32 -9.30
C ARG A 237 27.26 10.10 -8.04
N ALA A 238 26.73 11.15 -7.42
CA ALA A 238 25.92 11.02 -6.21
C ALA A 238 24.61 10.24 -6.48
N LEU A 239 23.95 10.46 -7.62
CA LEU A 239 22.78 9.70 -8.04
C LEU A 239 23.12 8.22 -8.22
N ARG A 240 24.25 7.94 -8.87
CA ARG A 240 24.78 6.58 -9.01
C ARG A 240 25.00 5.94 -7.64
N GLU A 241 25.64 6.66 -6.72
CA GLU A 241 25.91 6.18 -5.35
C GLU A 241 24.61 5.97 -4.56
N ILE A 242 23.63 6.89 -4.62
CA ILE A 242 22.31 6.75 -3.97
C ILE A 242 21.61 5.50 -4.49
N VAL A 243 21.44 5.38 -5.82
CA VAL A 243 20.69 4.27 -6.44
C VAL A 243 21.37 2.92 -6.18
N ALA A 244 22.70 2.89 -6.10
CA ALA A 244 23.44 1.67 -5.76
C ALA A 244 23.33 1.30 -4.27
N HIS A 245 23.13 2.27 -3.38
CA HIS A 245 23.31 2.08 -1.95
C HIS A 245 22.30 1.09 -1.35
N ASP A 246 22.77 0.23 -0.45
CA ASP A 246 21.97 -0.83 0.18
C ASP A 246 20.78 -0.29 0.98
N VAL A 247 20.86 0.94 1.48
CA VAL A 247 19.75 1.61 2.18
C VAL A 247 18.53 1.84 1.30
N MET A 248 18.65 1.89 -0.03
CA MET A 248 17.52 2.08 -0.95
C MET A 248 16.68 0.80 -1.10
N VAL A 249 16.32 0.12 -0.01
CA VAL A 249 15.66 -1.19 -0.03
C VAL A 249 14.26 -1.16 -0.67
N CYS A 250 13.54 -0.05 -0.55
CA CYS A 250 12.21 0.12 -1.14
C CYS A 250 12.21 0.66 -2.57
N LEU A 251 13.37 1.02 -3.13
CA LEU A 251 13.43 1.69 -4.43
C LEU A 251 12.97 0.75 -5.55
N GLU A 252 11.83 1.08 -6.15
CA GLU A 252 11.20 0.32 -7.23
C GLU A 252 11.19 1.10 -8.54
N GLU A 253 11.21 2.44 -8.46
CA GLU A 253 11.09 3.32 -9.61
C GLU A 253 12.13 4.42 -9.58
N VAL A 254 12.83 4.62 -10.70
CA VAL A 254 13.69 5.79 -10.85
C VAL A 254 13.43 6.45 -12.20
N HIS A 255 13.27 7.78 -12.15
CA HIS A 255 12.97 8.58 -13.31
C HIS A 255 14.01 9.66 -13.57
N GLY A 256 14.32 9.87 -14.86
CA GLY A 256 15.20 10.95 -15.30
C GLY A 256 16.69 10.66 -15.11
N ILE A 257 17.07 9.38 -15.00
CA ILE A 257 18.47 9.00 -14.87
C ILE A 257 19.20 9.27 -16.18
N ALA A 258 20.38 9.88 -16.11
CA ALA A 258 21.29 9.94 -17.24
C ALA A 258 22.00 8.59 -17.45
N ASP A 259 22.50 8.37 -18.66
CA ASP A 259 23.37 7.26 -19.07
C ASP A 259 24.40 6.80 -18.02
N VAL A 260 25.05 7.75 -17.34
CA VAL A 260 26.09 7.55 -16.31
C VAL A 260 25.67 6.77 -15.05
N ALA A 261 24.37 6.62 -14.78
CA ALA A 261 23.87 5.82 -13.66
C ALA A 261 22.99 4.65 -14.11
N LEU A 262 22.78 4.49 -15.42
CA LEU A 262 22.05 3.37 -15.99
C LEU A 262 22.77 2.04 -15.72
N ASP A 263 24.09 2.03 -15.73
CA ASP A 263 24.89 0.82 -15.47
C ASP A 263 24.62 0.24 -14.07
N VAL A 264 24.45 1.09 -13.06
CA VAL A 264 24.10 0.66 -11.69
C VAL A 264 22.72 0.02 -11.63
N VAL A 265 21.72 0.64 -12.27
CA VAL A 265 20.36 0.07 -12.33
C VAL A 265 20.41 -1.32 -12.99
N LEU A 266 21.16 -1.45 -14.08
CA LEU A 266 21.31 -2.69 -14.83
C LEU A 266 22.16 -3.76 -14.11
N GLN A 267 23.02 -3.37 -13.15
CA GLN A 267 23.88 -4.28 -12.37
C GLN A 267 23.24 -4.74 -11.06
N GLY A 268 22.24 -4.01 -10.54
CA GLY A 268 21.64 -4.24 -9.21
C GLY A 268 20.74 -5.47 -9.13
N GLY A 269 21.16 -6.61 -9.66
CA GLY A 269 20.38 -7.78 -10.11
C GLY A 269 19.36 -8.42 -9.17
N GLU A 270 19.23 -7.98 -7.91
CA GLU A 270 18.17 -8.42 -6.99
C GLU A 270 17.05 -7.39 -6.80
N ARG A 271 17.24 -6.14 -7.25
CA ARG A 271 16.25 -5.07 -7.10
C ARG A 271 15.05 -5.31 -8.01
N ARG A 272 13.85 -5.13 -7.44
CA ARG A 272 12.57 -5.27 -8.14
C ARG A 272 12.17 -3.98 -8.85
N TRP A 273 12.96 -3.61 -9.86
CA TRP A 273 12.65 -2.47 -10.72
C TRP A 273 11.31 -2.66 -11.41
N ARG A 274 10.33 -1.78 -11.13
CA ARG A 274 9.02 -1.77 -11.79
C ARG A 274 8.96 -0.75 -12.92
N SER A 275 9.56 0.42 -12.70
CA SER A 275 9.54 1.54 -13.64
C SER A 275 10.93 2.16 -13.75
N LEU A 276 11.37 2.42 -14.97
CA LEU A 276 12.64 3.06 -15.24
C LEU A 276 12.45 4.11 -16.30
N THR A 277 12.82 5.37 -16.02
CA THR A 277 12.90 6.40 -17.07
C THR A 277 14.35 6.84 -17.30
N VAL A 278 14.86 6.50 -18.48
CA VAL A 278 16.24 6.76 -18.90
C VAL A 278 16.27 7.95 -19.85
N ARG A 279 17.20 8.87 -19.63
CA ARG A 279 17.62 9.87 -20.60
C ARG A 279 18.81 9.33 -21.36
N VAL A 280 18.65 9.20 -22.66
CA VAL A 280 19.67 8.68 -23.56
C VAL A 280 20.35 9.84 -24.27
N GLY A 281 21.66 9.96 -24.09
CA GLY A 281 22.50 10.89 -24.84
C GLY A 281 22.73 10.45 -26.28
N ARG A 282 23.68 11.09 -26.97
CA ARG A 282 24.04 10.72 -28.36
C ARG A 282 24.69 9.33 -28.46
N GLU A 283 25.32 8.89 -27.39
CA GLU A 283 25.98 7.59 -27.31
C GLU A 283 25.38 6.81 -26.14
N LEU A 284 24.91 5.61 -26.42
CA LEU A 284 24.47 4.68 -25.39
C LEU A 284 25.60 3.77 -24.97
N PRO A 285 25.64 3.36 -23.69
CA PRO A 285 26.50 2.25 -23.30
C PRO A 285 26.17 1.04 -24.17
N THR A 286 27.16 0.48 -24.86
CA THR A 286 26.96 -0.73 -25.67
C THR A 286 26.33 -1.84 -24.80
N GLY A 287 25.35 -2.56 -25.33
CA GLY A 287 24.74 -3.69 -24.61
C GLY A 287 23.72 -3.32 -23.52
N TRP A 288 23.27 -2.05 -23.40
CA TRP A 288 22.35 -1.67 -22.32
C TRP A 288 20.94 -2.24 -22.49
N VAL A 289 20.47 -2.37 -23.73
CA VAL A 289 19.13 -2.91 -24.04
C VAL A 289 19.09 -4.39 -23.73
N GLU A 290 20.14 -5.11 -24.09
CA GLU A 290 20.34 -6.52 -23.78
C GLU A 290 20.35 -6.75 -22.27
N ARG A 291 20.91 -5.81 -21.51
CA ARG A 291 20.91 -5.87 -20.03
C ARG A 291 19.55 -5.62 -19.40
N LEU A 292 18.59 -4.99 -20.11
CA LEU A 292 17.22 -4.85 -19.58
C LEU A 292 16.54 -6.21 -19.35
N HIS A 293 16.99 -7.28 -20.02
CA HIS A 293 16.52 -8.64 -19.75
C HIS A 293 16.80 -9.14 -18.34
N HIS A 294 17.82 -8.59 -17.68
CA HIS A 294 18.13 -8.92 -16.30
C HIS A 294 17.19 -8.23 -15.30
N LEU A 295 16.23 -7.44 -15.78
CA LEU A 295 15.22 -6.77 -14.96
C LEU A 295 13.84 -7.43 -15.18
N PRO A 296 13.59 -8.65 -14.66
CA PRO A 296 12.39 -9.43 -14.96
C PRO A 296 11.07 -8.79 -14.45
N HIS A 297 11.19 -7.80 -13.57
CA HIS A 297 10.05 -7.08 -12.99
C HIS A 297 9.74 -5.75 -13.68
N LEU A 298 10.56 -5.33 -14.66
CA LEU A 298 10.39 -4.06 -15.34
C LEU A 298 9.11 -4.11 -16.19
N ARG A 299 8.12 -3.29 -15.82
CA ARG A 299 6.84 -3.14 -16.52
C ARG A 299 6.76 -1.85 -17.30
N ASP A 300 7.37 -0.80 -16.76
CA ASP A 300 7.30 0.54 -17.31
C ASP A 300 8.69 1.01 -17.73
N LEU A 301 8.84 1.33 -19.01
CA LEU A 301 10.07 1.90 -19.53
C LEU A 301 9.79 3.28 -20.14
N GLY A 302 10.39 4.30 -19.57
CA GLY A 302 10.45 5.65 -20.13
C GLY A 302 11.79 5.88 -20.81
N ILE A 303 11.80 6.40 -22.02
CA ILE A 303 13.01 6.70 -22.77
C ILE A 303 12.88 8.10 -23.34
N ARG A 304 13.85 8.95 -23.06
CA ARG A 304 13.98 10.26 -23.70
C ARG A 304 15.24 10.30 -24.56
N LEU A 305 15.03 10.46 -25.87
CA LEU A 305 16.04 10.40 -26.92
C LEU A 305 16.38 11.78 -27.46
N TRP A 306 17.65 11.98 -27.80
CA TRP A 306 18.19 13.21 -28.39
C TRP A 306 18.98 12.92 -29.67
N GLY A 307 18.70 11.78 -30.33
CA GLY A 307 19.42 11.27 -31.49
C GLY A 307 19.66 9.76 -31.41
N GLY A 308 19.97 9.14 -32.55
CA GLY A 308 20.20 7.69 -32.64
C GLY A 308 18.92 6.84 -32.54
N ASP A 309 17.76 7.46 -32.66
CA ASP A 309 16.45 6.87 -32.33
C ASP A 309 16.18 5.53 -33.05
N GLY A 310 16.58 5.40 -34.32
CA GLY A 310 16.42 4.16 -35.09
C GLY A 310 17.19 2.97 -34.51
N ALA A 311 18.46 3.16 -34.15
CA ALA A 311 19.27 2.09 -33.56
C ALA A 311 18.72 1.64 -32.19
N ILE A 312 18.16 2.58 -31.43
CA ILE A 312 17.57 2.30 -30.11
C ILE A 312 16.28 1.53 -30.26
N ARG A 313 15.42 1.96 -31.19
CA ARG A 313 14.21 1.24 -31.55
C ARG A 313 14.55 -0.20 -31.94
N ASP A 314 15.48 -0.38 -32.87
CA ASP A 314 15.83 -1.71 -33.37
C ASP A 314 16.41 -2.60 -32.26
N ALA A 315 17.23 -2.05 -31.36
CA ALA A 315 17.73 -2.76 -30.18
C ALA A 315 16.61 -3.17 -29.22
N LEU A 316 15.63 -2.29 -28.95
CA LEU A 316 14.49 -2.59 -28.09
C LEU A 316 13.59 -3.67 -28.69
N ALA A 317 13.40 -3.66 -30.01
CA ALA A 317 12.68 -4.72 -30.71
C ALA A 317 13.41 -6.05 -30.60
N ALA A 318 14.74 -6.05 -30.77
CA ALA A 318 15.57 -7.24 -30.67
C ALA A 318 15.62 -7.83 -29.25
N ALA A 319 15.49 -6.99 -28.22
CA ALA A 319 15.39 -7.48 -26.85
C ALA A 319 14.13 -8.34 -26.66
N GLY A 320 12.95 -7.89 -27.08
CA GLY A 320 11.71 -8.63 -26.79
C GLY A 320 11.31 -8.50 -25.31
N LEU A 321 11.45 -7.29 -24.76
CA LEU A 321 11.00 -6.94 -23.41
C LEU A 321 9.47 -7.02 -23.32
N ARG A 322 8.94 -7.51 -22.19
CA ARG A 322 7.51 -7.52 -21.89
C ARG A 322 7.13 -6.32 -21.04
N LEU A 323 6.87 -5.20 -21.70
CA LEU A 323 6.51 -3.95 -21.03
C LEU A 323 4.97 -3.76 -21.03
N ASP A 324 4.43 -3.29 -19.92
CA ASP A 324 3.06 -2.79 -19.86
C ASP A 324 2.99 -1.38 -20.46
N VAL A 325 3.93 -0.50 -20.11
CA VAL A 325 3.97 0.89 -20.60
C VAL A 325 5.33 1.22 -21.20
N LEU A 326 5.33 1.75 -22.42
CA LEU A 326 6.48 2.37 -23.06
C LEU A 326 6.21 3.86 -23.22
N ARG A 327 6.99 4.70 -22.54
CA ARG A 327 6.93 6.16 -22.69
C ARG A 327 8.13 6.62 -23.49
N VAL A 328 7.90 7.26 -24.63
CA VAL A 328 8.99 7.70 -25.50
C VAL A 328 8.88 9.19 -25.71
N VAL A 329 9.99 9.88 -25.47
CA VAL A 329 10.19 11.26 -25.93
C VAL A 329 11.26 11.23 -27.01
N SER A 330 10.89 11.44 -28.27
CA SER A 330 11.76 11.19 -29.44
C SER A 330 11.45 12.17 -30.57
N ALA A 331 12.40 12.32 -31.50
CA ALA A 331 12.20 13.08 -32.74
C ALA A 331 11.57 12.24 -33.86
N LEU A 332 11.59 10.90 -33.75
CA LEU A 332 10.91 10.02 -34.69
C LEU A 332 9.39 10.23 -34.66
N PRO A 333 8.71 10.01 -35.80
CA PRO A 333 7.26 10.02 -35.83
C PRO A 333 6.68 8.90 -34.95
N PRO A 334 5.47 9.08 -34.38
CA PRO A 334 4.82 8.07 -33.55
C PRO A 334 4.68 6.69 -34.23
N ALA A 335 4.54 6.65 -35.57
CA ALA A 335 4.37 5.44 -36.34
C ALA A 335 5.52 4.42 -36.15
N ASP A 336 6.77 4.91 -36.08
CA ASP A 336 7.93 4.03 -35.88
C ASP A 336 7.90 3.36 -34.50
N TRP A 337 7.40 4.08 -33.48
CA TRP A 337 7.26 3.55 -32.13
C TRP A 337 6.05 2.63 -31.98
N MET A 338 5.01 2.81 -32.80
CA MET A 338 3.86 1.91 -32.82
C MET A 338 4.23 0.51 -33.30
N GLU A 339 5.01 0.41 -34.39
CA GLU A 339 5.47 -0.88 -34.91
C GLU A 339 6.25 -1.66 -33.85
N LEU A 340 7.18 -0.98 -33.18
CA LEU A 340 7.93 -1.54 -32.06
C LEU A 340 7.01 -1.97 -30.91
N ALA A 341 6.09 -1.11 -30.48
CA ALA A 341 5.15 -1.40 -29.39
C ALA A 341 4.30 -2.63 -29.72
N ASP A 342 3.84 -2.75 -30.97
CA ASP A 342 3.06 -3.90 -31.41
C ASP A 342 3.89 -5.20 -31.40
N ALA A 343 5.14 -5.15 -31.86
CA ALA A 343 6.08 -6.27 -31.89
C ALA A 343 6.53 -6.72 -30.50
N ALA A 344 6.79 -5.77 -29.59
CA ALA A 344 7.21 -6.04 -28.20
C ALA A 344 6.03 -6.36 -27.27
N GLY A 345 4.78 -6.33 -27.78
CA GLY A 345 3.59 -6.62 -26.97
C GLY A 345 3.30 -5.57 -25.91
N VAL A 346 3.75 -4.33 -26.11
CA VAL A 346 3.50 -3.21 -25.21
C VAL A 346 2.00 -2.93 -25.12
N ARG A 347 1.46 -2.82 -23.90
CA ARG A 347 0.02 -2.54 -23.71
C ARG A 347 -0.31 -1.07 -23.95
N ARG A 348 0.54 -0.16 -23.49
CA ARG A 348 0.35 1.29 -23.63
C ARG A 348 1.59 1.98 -24.15
N LEU A 349 1.44 2.70 -25.26
CA LEU A 349 2.48 3.57 -25.81
C LEU A 349 2.11 5.04 -25.55
N GLU A 350 2.99 5.75 -24.84
CA GLU A 350 2.89 7.21 -24.65
C GLU A 350 4.02 7.87 -25.44
N HIS A 351 3.69 8.54 -26.54
CA HIS A 351 4.68 9.22 -27.37
C HIS A 351 4.57 10.74 -27.25
N THR A 352 5.68 11.36 -26.88
CA THR A 352 5.85 12.80 -26.82
C THR A 352 6.86 13.23 -27.88
N ALA A 353 6.41 13.96 -28.89
CA ALA A 353 7.34 14.44 -29.91
C ALA A 353 8.23 15.54 -29.33
N LEU A 354 9.53 15.42 -29.57
CA LEU A 354 10.52 16.42 -29.19
C LEU A 354 10.48 17.55 -30.23
N GLY A 355 9.84 18.67 -29.91
CA GLY A 355 9.78 19.86 -30.78
C GLY A 355 10.78 20.94 -30.37
N TYR A 356 11.18 21.80 -31.32
CA TYR A 356 12.06 22.95 -31.10
C TYR A 356 11.52 23.99 -30.09
N LYS A 357 10.22 23.93 -29.74
CA LYS A 357 9.56 24.80 -28.75
C LYS A 357 9.02 24.06 -27.53
N GLY A 358 9.62 22.91 -27.20
CA GLY A 358 9.22 22.07 -26.08
C GLY A 358 8.51 20.80 -26.51
N ALA A 359 8.41 19.86 -25.57
CA ALA A 359 7.79 18.57 -25.78
C ALA A 359 6.27 18.69 -25.73
N ARG A 360 5.56 18.14 -26.73
CA ARG A 360 4.10 18.00 -26.70
C ARG A 360 3.75 16.52 -26.75
N THR A 361 2.85 16.08 -25.87
CA THR A 361 2.28 14.72 -25.99
C THR A 361 1.51 14.67 -27.29
N VAL A 362 1.94 13.81 -28.20
CA VAL A 362 1.34 13.70 -29.53
C VAL A 362 0.37 12.53 -29.59
N MET A 363 0.59 11.48 -28.78
CA MET A 363 -0.18 10.25 -28.89
C MET A 363 -0.14 9.41 -27.60
N THR A 364 -1.31 8.88 -27.22
CA THR A 364 -1.47 7.79 -26.25
C THR A 364 -2.29 6.70 -26.91
N ARG A 365 -1.81 5.45 -26.88
CA ARG A 365 -2.56 4.28 -27.40
C ARG A 365 -2.59 3.19 -26.36
N ASP A 366 -3.79 2.71 -26.04
CA ASP A 366 -4.04 1.55 -25.18
C ASP A 366 -4.49 0.34 -26.02
N ARG A 367 -3.78 -0.78 -25.90
CA ARG A 367 -4.09 -2.05 -26.57
C ARG A 367 -5.07 -2.82 -25.69
N GLY A 368 -6.37 -2.73 -25.97
CA GLY A 368 -7.41 -3.46 -25.22
C GLY A 368 -8.71 -2.70 -24.98
N VAL A 369 -8.74 -1.40 -25.24
CA VAL A 369 -10.00 -0.65 -25.36
C VAL A 369 -10.35 -0.64 -26.84
N LEU A 370 -11.10 -1.65 -27.30
CA LEU A 370 -11.81 -1.55 -28.57
C LEU A 370 -12.74 -0.33 -28.46
N ALA A 371 -12.49 0.69 -29.29
CA ALA A 371 -13.39 1.83 -29.46
C ALA A 371 -14.72 1.38 -30.10
#